data_AF-A0A2S7X7W2-F1
#
_entry.id   AF-A0A2S7X7W2-F1
#
_cell.length_a   1.000
_cell.length_b   1.000
_cell.length_c   1.000
_cell.angle_alpha   90.00
_cell.angle_beta   90.00
_cell.angle_gamma   90.00
#
_symmetry.space_group_name_H-M   'P 1'
#
loop_
_entity.id
_entity.type
_entity.pdbx_description
1 polymer ?
#
loop_
_entity_poly.entity_id
_entity_poly.type
_entity_poly.pdbx_seq_one_letter_code
_entity_poly.pdbx_strand_id
1 'polypeptide(L)'
;MEQIFNDGFWSISGAVVGAFLGALFGFIVSIFLDYRRSTKLEKCLYKEADFVSSYMSSFLISVVNENDKLKINLNQGDSFSAPREINFDVFNILYLELYKTKKIPTDDHRRFVHNVSYQWEQMFSLDKDRIERVGESAIYKINRGKCKDVIYILVGLLYYFDLFISKKGKFKFDENSDFRTMANLVFSKYQINNEDLINIISNETAHW
;
A
#
# COMPACT_ATOMS: atom_id res chain seq x y z
N MET A 1 20.05 -70.48 10.83
CA MET A 1 18.96 -69.90 10.00
C MET A 1 18.22 -68.77 10.73
N GLU A 2 17.94 -68.88 12.03
CA GLU A 2 17.29 -67.80 12.81
C GLU A 2 18.09 -66.49 12.89
N GLN A 3 19.41 -66.55 13.03
CA GLN A 3 20.26 -65.36 13.17
C GLN A 3 20.29 -64.48 11.91
N ILE A 4 20.33 -65.11 10.72
CA ILE A 4 20.29 -64.43 9.41
C ILE A 4 18.92 -63.80 9.15
N PHE A 5 17.84 -64.46 9.62
CA PHE A 5 16.48 -63.93 9.52
C PHE A 5 16.28 -62.70 10.42
N ASN A 6 16.90 -62.71 11.61
CA ASN A 6 16.84 -61.61 12.57
C ASN A 6 17.64 -60.40 12.06
N ASP A 7 18.86 -60.61 11.55
CA ASP A 7 19.70 -59.54 11.00
C ASP A 7 19.09 -58.88 9.76
N GLY A 8 18.46 -59.68 8.89
CA GLY A 8 17.69 -59.16 7.74
C GLY A 8 16.47 -58.35 8.17
N PHE A 9 15.73 -58.80 9.18
CA PHE A 9 14.58 -58.06 9.75
C PHE A 9 15.00 -56.73 10.38
N TRP A 10 16.09 -56.69 11.16
CA TRP A 10 16.63 -55.47 11.75
C TRP A 10 17.18 -54.50 10.70
N SER A 11 17.84 -55.01 9.65
CA SER A 11 18.33 -54.20 8.54
C SER A 11 17.20 -53.54 7.76
N ILE A 12 16.15 -54.31 7.40
CA ILE A 12 14.98 -53.79 6.69
C ILE A 12 14.21 -52.80 7.57
N SER A 13 13.99 -53.13 8.85
CA SER A 13 13.30 -52.24 9.78
C SER A 13 14.07 -50.93 10.00
N GLY A 14 15.40 -51.01 10.15
CA GLY A 14 16.27 -49.84 10.23
C GLY A 14 16.24 -48.97 8.98
N ALA A 15 16.22 -49.58 7.78
CA ALA A 15 16.09 -48.87 6.52
C ALA A 15 14.73 -48.18 6.37
N VAL A 16 13.63 -48.84 6.77
CA VAL A 16 12.28 -48.27 6.75
C VAL A 16 12.16 -47.10 7.73
N VAL A 17 12.67 -47.24 8.96
CA VAL A 17 12.68 -46.16 9.96
C VAL A 17 13.56 -45.00 9.49
N GLY A 18 14.74 -45.29 8.92
CA GLY A 18 15.64 -44.29 8.36
C GLY A 18 15.02 -43.52 7.18
N ALA A 19 14.35 -44.22 6.25
CA ALA A 19 13.64 -43.61 5.13
C ALA A 19 12.46 -42.75 5.61
N PHE A 20 11.70 -43.23 6.60
CA PHE A 20 10.60 -42.48 7.20
C PHE A 20 11.09 -41.20 7.89
N LEU A 21 12.14 -41.29 8.72
CA LEU A 21 12.75 -40.13 9.37
C LEU A 21 13.33 -39.16 8.33
N GLY A 22 14.02 -39.67 7.30
CA GLY A 22 14.54 -38.87 6.20
C GLY A 22 13.44 -38.09 5.47
N ALA A 23 12.33 -38.75 5.14
CA ALA A 23 11.17 -38.12 4.51
C ALA A 23 10.51 -37.08 5.44
N LEU A 24 10.35 -37.39 6.73
CA LEU A 24 9.78 -36.49 7.73
C LEU A 24 10.64 -35.23 7.93
N PHE A 25 11.96 -35.39 8.11
CA PHE A 25 12.87 -34.25 8.25
C PHE A 25 12.97 -33.44 6.95
N GLY A 26 13.00 -34.10 5.80
CA GLY A 26 12.92 -33.42 4.50
C GLY A 26 11.65 -32.57 4.36
N PHE A 27 10.50 -33.11 4.77
CA PHE A 27 9.23 -32.39 4.79
C PHE A 27 9.24 -31.20 5.77
N ILE A 28 9.77 -31.38 6.99
CA ILE A 28 9.90 -30.30 7.98
C ILE A 28 10.80 -29.18 7.45
N VAL A 29 11.95 -29.52 6.84
CA VAL A 29 12.86 -28.54 6.24
C VAL A 29 12.18 -27.79 5.10
N SER A 30 11.43 -28.49 4.24
CA SER A 30 10.65 -27.86 3.16
C SER A 30 9.64 -26.84 3.71
N ILE A 31 8.85 -27.24 4.71
CA ILE A 31 7.88 -26.34 5.36
C ILE A 31 8.59 -25.13 5.98
N PHE A 32 9.72 -25.34 6.65
CA PHE A 32 10.48 -24.27 7.28
C PHE A 32 11.00 -23.26 6.26
N LEU A 33 11.52 -23.72 5.12
CA LEU A 33 11.98 -22.85 4.04
C LEU A 33 10.83 -22.06 3.41
N ASP A 34 9.68 -22.70 3.18
CA ASP A 34 8.48 -22.04 2.66
C ASP A 34 7.97 -20.97 3.64
N TYR A 35 7.92 -21.27 4.93
CA TYR A 35 7.54 -20.33 5.97
C TYR A 35 8.48 -19.12 6.03
N ARG A 36 9.80 -19.36 5.97
CA ARG A 36 10.82 -18.31 5.96
C ARG A 36 10.68 -17.42 4.73
N ARG A 37 10.45 -18.01 3.55
CA ARG A 37 10.21 -17.27 2.30
C ARG A 37 8.94 -16.42 2.42
N SER A 38 7.83 -17.01 2.85
CA SER A 38 6.55 -16.33 3.04
C SER A 38 6.68 -15.12 3.96
N THR A 39 7.34 -15.30 5.12
CA THR A 39 7.58 -14.21 6.09
C THR A 39 8.42 -13.08 5.50
N LYS A 40 9.43 -13.41 4.68
CA LYS A 40 10.28 -12.40 4.04
C LYS A 40 9.50 -11.62 2.98
N LEU A 41 8.74 -12.29 2.13
CA LEU A 41 7.91 -11.67 1.10
C LEU A 41 6.86 -10.75 1.72
N GLU A 42 6.23 -11.17 2.81
CA GLU A 42 5.22 -10.36 3.52
C GLU A 42 5.84 -9.08 4.08
N LYS A 43 7.03 -9.17 4.69
CA LYS A 43 7.76 -7.99 5.14
C LYS A 43 8.12 -7.07 3.98
N CYS A 44 8.51 -7.61 2.82
CA CYS A 44 8.79 -6.81 1.63
C CYS A 44 7.52 -6.11 1.11
N LEU A 45 6.37 -6.80 1.08
CA LEU A 45 5.10 -6.21 0.64
C LEU A 45 4.72 -4.98 1.47
N TYR A 46 4.76 -5.08 2.81
CA TYR A 46 4.42 -3.92 3.65
C TYR A 46 5.46 -2.82 3.62
N LYS A 47 6.75 -3.14 3.42
CA LYS A 47 7.79 -2.13 3.21
C LYS A 47 7.60 -1.37 1.90
N GLU A 48 7.22 -2.07 0.83
CA GLU A 48 6.90 -1.45 -0.45
C GLU A 48 5.66 -0.56 -0.31
N ALA A 49 4.62 -1.04 0.38
CA ALA A 49 3.44 -0.23 0.67
C ALA A 49 3.79 1.06 1.44
N ASP A 50 4.65 0.94 2.47
CA ASP A 50 5.11 2.09 3.26
C ASP A 50 5.90 3.08 2.39
N PHE A 51 6.81 2.58 1.56
CA PHE A 51 7.56 3.38 0.60
C PHE A 51 6.65 4.13 -0.38
N VAL A 52 5.70 3.44 -1.01
CA VAL A 52 4.70 4.05 -1.91
C VAL A 52 3.88 5.11 -1.18
N SER A 53 3.39 4.80 0.04
CA SER A 53 2.62 5.74 0.85
C SER A 53 3.40 7.01 1.20
N SER A 54 4.73 6.90 1.36
CA SER A 54 5.58 8.05 1.65
C SER A 54 5.58 9.07 0.49
N TYR A 55 5.66 8.62 -0.76
CA TYR A 55 5.55 9.51 -1.93
C TYR A 55 4.19 10.19 -2.01
N MET A 56 3.13 9.41 -1.80
CA MET A 56 1.75 9.94 -1.82
C MET A 56 1.56 11.00 -0.73
N SER A 57 2.14 10.78 0.45
CA SER A 57 2.02 11.72 1.58
C SER A 57 2.78 13.04 1.34
N SER A 58 3.98 12.99 0.76
CA SER A 58 4.71 14.21 0.37
C SER A 58 3.92 15.04 -0.65
N PHE A 59 3.24 14.36 -1.57
CA PHE A 59 2.37 15.03 -2.54
C PHE A 59 1.14 15.64 -1.86
N LEU A 60 0.46 14.92 -0.96
CA LEU A 60 -0.65 15.46 -0.17
C LEU A 60 -0.27 16.76 0.56
N ILE A 61 0.87 16.77 1.27
CA ILE A 61 1.35 17.96 1.99
C ILE A 61 1.51 19.14 1.03
N SER A 62 2.07 18.90 -0.17
CA SER A 62 2.25 19.94 -1.17
C SER A 62 0.91 20.47 -1.68
N VAL A 63 -0.05 19.59 -2.00
CA VAL A 63 -1.38 20.00 -2.49
C VAL A 63 -2.14 20.81 -1.43
N VAL A 64 -2.06 20.43 -0.15
CA VAL A 64 -2.67 21.20 0.94
C VAL A 64 -2.05 22.60 1.02
N ASN A 65 -0.72 22.71 1.01
CA ASN A 65 -0.03 24.00 1.04
C ASN A 65 -0.33 24.86 -0.19
N GLU A 66 -0.50 24.24 -1.36
CA GLU A 66 -0.83 24.93 -2.61
C GLU A 66 -2.29 25.37 -2.65
N ASN A 67 -3.23 24.62 -2.05
CA ASN A 67 -4.64 24.99 -1.96
C ASN A 67 -4.85 26.35 -1.25
N ASP A 68 -4.03 26.64 -0.25
CA ASP A 68 -4.09 27.90 0.49
C ASP A 68 -3.64 29.10 -0.38
N LYS A 69 -2.85 28.86 -1.43
CA LYS A 69 -2.41 29.88 -2.39
C LYS A 69 -3.50 30.16 -3.45
N LEU A 70 -3.55 31.40 -3.94
CA LEU A 70 -4.42 31.78 -5.07
C LEU A 70 -3.72 31.64 -6.43
N LYS A 71 -2.40 31.86 -6.43
CA LYS A 71 -1.54 31.83 -7.61
C LYS A 71 -0.13 31.38 -7.20
N ILE A 72 0.59 30.81 -8.15
CA ILE A 72 2.00 30.45 -8.06
C ILE A 72 2.77 31.31 -9.04
N ASN A 73 3.79 32.03 -8.58
CA ASN A 73 4.63 32.85 -9.43
C ASN A 73 6.08 32.32 -9.43
N LEU A 74 6.46 31.59 -10.48
CA LEU A 74 7.79 31.00 -10.58
C LEU A 74 8.91 32.06 -10.61
N ASN A 75 8.60 33.29 -11.06
CA ASN A 75 9.57 34.39 -11.06
C ASN A 75 9.87 34.92 -9.65
N GLN A 76 9.00 34.66 -8.67
CA GLN A 76 9.19 35.03 -7.26
C GLN A 76 9.75 33.87 -6.43
N GLY A 77 10.16 32.78 -7.09
CA GLY A 77 10.70 31.59 -6.42
C GLY A 77 9.65 30.66 -5.85
N ASP A 78 8.36 30.85 -6.17
CA ASP A 78 7.34 29.85 -5.85
C ASP A 78 7.60 28.56 -6.63
N SER A 79 7.17 27.45 -6.05
CA SER A 79 7.14 26.15 -6.70
C SER A 79 5.79 25.47 -6.46
N PHE A 80 5.53 24.45 -7.27
CA PHE A 80 4.43 23.54 -7.09
C PHE A 80 4.88 22.11 -7.36
N SER A 81 4.18 21.16 -6.75
CA SER A 81 4.43 19.74 -6.91
C SER A 81 3.41 19.14 -7.87
N ALA A 82 3.85 18.12 -8.61
CA ALA A 82 3.00 17.24 -9.40
C ALA A 82 3.17 15.81 -8.85
N PRO A 83 2.17 14.93 -9.00
CA PRO A 83 2.31 13.55 -8.59
C PRO A 83 3.39 12.89 -9.45
N ARG A 84 4.16 11.99 -8.84
CA ARG A 84 5.20 11.21 -9.53
C ARG A 84 4.62 9.90 -10.02
N GLU A 85 5.07 9.46 -11.18
CA GLU A 85 4.71 8.14 -11.69
C GLU A 85 5.28 7.08 -10.74
N ILE A 86 4.41 6.19 -10.27
CA ILE A 86 4.79 5.10 -9.36
C ILE A 86 4.58 3.80 -10.12
N ASN A 87 5.64 2.99 -10.22
CA ASN A 87 5.51 1.64 -10.76
C ASN A 87 4.96 0.70 -9.68
N PHE A 88 3.71 0.25 -9.85
CA PHE A 88 3.05 -0.71 -8.95
C PHE A 88 3.37 -2.19 -9.26
N ASP A 89 4.16 -2.49 -10.28
CA ASP A 89 4.53 -3.86 -10.66
C ASP A 89 5.22 -4.59 -9.52
N VAL A 90 6.12 -3.92 -8.79
CA VAL A 90 6.82 -4.53 -7.65
C VAL A 90 5.82 -4.94 -6.58
N PHE A 91 4.83 -4.10 -6.31
CA PHE A 91 3.76 -4.38 -5.35
C PHE A 91 2.92 -5.60 -5.78
N ASN A 92 2.56 -5.66 -7.07
CA ASN A 92 1.83 -6.77 -7.67
C ASN A 92 2.64 -8.08 -7.69
N ILE A 93 3.93 -8.02 -8.02
CA ILE A 93 4.83 -9.18 -8.05
C ILE A 93 5.00 -9.76 -6.65
N LEU A 94 5.24 -8.91 -5.63
CA LEU A 94 5.34 -9.35 -4.24
C LEU A 94 4.05 -10.04 -3.78
N TYR A 95 2.90 -9.50 -4.17
CA TYR A 95 1.60 -10.08 -3.88
C TYR A 95 1.39 -11.46 -4.55
N LEU A 96 1.74 -11.59 -5.84
CA LEU A 96 1.67 -12.88 -6.56
C LEU A 96 2.64 -13.93 -6.01
N GLU A 97 3.84 -13.52 -5.60
CA GLU A 97 4.79 -14.41 -4.96
C GLU A 97 4.30 -14.90 -3.60
N LEU A 98 3.59 -14.06 -2.84
CA LEU A 98 2.94 -14.49 -1.60
C LEU A 98 1.83 -15.51 -1.85
N TYR A 99 1.03 -15.30 -2.90
CA TYR A 99 0.00 -16.26 -3.32
C TYR A 99 0.57 -17.67 -3.57
N LYS A 100 1.77 -17.75 -4.18
CA LYS A 100 2.47 -19.03 -4.41
C LYS A 100 2.91 -19.75 -3.13
N THR A 101 3.08 -19.02 -2.02
CA THR A 101 3.51 -19.61 -0.72
C THR A 101 2.37 -20.23 0.10
N LYS A 102 1.22 -20.51 -0.51
CA LYS A 102 -0.02 -21.01 0.14
C LYS A 102 -0.59 -20.10 1.23
N LYS A 103 -0.06 -18.88 1.38
CA LYS A 103 -0.68 -17.83 2.19
C LYS A 103 -1.70 -17.10 1.32
N ILE A 104 -2.97 -17.50 1.44
CA ILE A 104 -4.07 -16.91 0.68
C ILE A 104 -4.29 -15.47 1.21
N PRO A 105 -4.09 -14.43 0.39
CA PRO A 105 -4.43 -13.07 0.79
C PRO A 105 -5.95 -12.94 0.90
N THR A 106 -6.43 -12.14 1.85
CA THR A 106 -7.88 -11.91 2.00
C THR A 106 -8.45 -11.17 0.79
N ASP A 107 -9.77 -11.24 0.61
CA ASP A 107 -10.46 -10.48 -0.44
C ASP A 107 -10.14 -8.99 -0.36
N ASP A 108 -10.08 -8.44 0.85
CA ASP A 108 -9.66 -7.06 1.09
C ASP A 108 -8.22 -6.79 0.64
N HIS A 109 -7.27 -7.70 0.90
CA HIS A 109 -5.89 -7.53 0.42
C HIS A 109 -5.84 -7.44 -1.11
N ARG A 110 -6.53 -8.35 -1.82
CA ARG A 110 -6.51 -8.31 -3.29
C ARG A 110 -7.21 -7.05 -3.80
N ARG A 111 -8.36 -6.72 -3.23
CA ARG A 111 -9.10 -5.50 -3.59
C ARG A 111 -8.22 -4.26 -3.39
N PHE A 112 -7.43 -4.18 -2.33
CA PHE A 112 -6.51 -3.06 -2.13
C PHE A 112 -5.39 -3.05 -3.18
N VAL A 113 -4.66 -4.16 -3.34
CA VAL A 113 -3.51 -4.26 -4.26
C VAL A 113 -3.92 -4.00 -5.71
N HIS A 114 -5.07 -4.51 -6.16
CA HIS A 114 -5.53 -4.33 -7.54
C HIS A 114 -6.07 -2.93 -7.83
N ASN A 115 -6.63 -2.23 -6.83
CA ASN A 115 -7.25 -0.94 -7.06
C ASN A 115 -6.32 0.25 -6.82
N VAL A 116 -5.20 0.06 -6.13
CA VAL A 116 -4.33 1.18 -5.75
C VAL A 116 -3.73 1.90 -6.96
N SER A 117 -3.34 1.17 -8.00
CA SER A 117 -2.82 1.77 -9.24
C SER A 117 -3.89 2.60 -9.95
N TYR A 118 -5.09 2.06 -10.06
CA TYR A 118 -6.22 2.74 -10.68
C TYR A 118 -6.59 4.03 -9.95
N GLN A 119 -6.64 3.99 -8.61
CA GLN A 119 -6.91 5.18 -7.79
C GLN A 119 -5.80 6.24 -7.93
N TRP A 120 -4.54 5.81 -8.04
CA TRP A 120 -3.42 6.72 -8.31
C TRP A 120 -3.49 7.34 -9.71
N GLU A 121 -3.86 6.57 -10.73
CA GLU A 121 -4.09 7.06 -12.10
C GLU A 121 -5.25 8.06 -12.17
N GLN A 122 -6.34 7.82 -11.44
CA GLN A 122 -7.44 8.79 -11.33
C GLN A 122 -6.97 10.12 -10.74
N MET A 123 -6.16 10.07 -9.67
CA MET A 123 -5.57 11.27 -9.08
C MET A 123 -4.69 12.02 -10.10
N PHE A 124 -3.88 11.30 -10.87
CA PHE A 124 -3.09 11.87 -11.97
C PHE A 124 -3.94 12.63 -12.99
N SER A 125 -5.11 12.08 -13.33
CA SER A 125 -6.04 12.74 -14.26
C SER A 125 -6.62 14.02 -13.66
N LEU A 126 -6.91 14.04 -12.36
CA LEU A 126 -7.48 15.21 -11.68
C LEU A 126 -6.46 16.32 -11.44
N ASP A 127 -5.19 15.97 -11.24
CA ASP A 127 -4.11 16.94 -11.04
C ASP A 127 -3.84 17.81 -12.27
N LYS A 128 -4.10 17.31 -13.48
CA LYS A 128 -3.88 18.06 -14.75
C LYS A 128 -4.61 19.40 -14.79
N ASP A 129 -5.81 19.46 -14.21
CA ASP A 129 -6.65 20.67 -14.21
C ASP A 129 -6.47 21.50 -12.93
N ARG A 130 -5.55 21.11 -12.05
CA ARG A 130 -5.35 21.75 -10.75
C ARG A 130 -4.56 23.06 -10.87
N ILE A 131 -3.61 23.12 -11.79
CA ILE A 131 -2.71 24.27 -11.97
C ILE A 131 -2.71 24.66 -13.44
N GLU A 132 -3.25 25.85 -13.74
CA GLU A 132 -3.37 26.37 -15.09
C GLU A 132 -2.43 27.56 -15.31
N ARG A 133 -1.69 27.56 -16.42
CA ARG A 133 -0.81 28.69 -16.77
C ARG A 133 -1.63 29.89 -17.24
N VAL A 134 -1.34 31.07 -16.71
CA VAL A 134 -1.99 32.32 -17.12
C VAL A 134 -1.22 32.95 -18.29
N GLY A 135 -1.71 32.70 -19.50
CA GLY A 135 -1.10 33.20 -20.74
C GLY A 135 0.34 32.72 -20.92
N GLU A 136 1.21 33.59 -21.43
CA GLU A 136 2.63 33.27 -21.64
C GLU A 136 3.50 33.56 -20.40
N SER A 137 2.92 34.10 -19.32
CA SER A 137 3.67 34.41 -18.10
C SER A 137 4.06 33.14 -17.33
N ALA A 138 5.06 33.25 -16.44
CA ALA A 138 5.42 32.20 -15.49
C ALA A 138 4.52 32.20 -14.24
N ILE A 139 3.29 32.69 -14.38
CA ILE A 139 2.28 32.78 -13.34
C ILE A 139 1.22 31.70 -13.61
N TYR A 140 0.89 30.96 -12.57
CA TYR A 140 -0.07 29.88 -12.62
C TYR A 140 -1.21 30.15 -11.64
N LYS A 141 -2.43 29.83 -12.06
CA LYS A 141 -3.64 29.91 -11.23
C LYS A 141 -3.90 28.53 -10.64
N ILE A 142 -4.27 28.50 -9.36
CA ILE A 142 -4.63 27.27 -8.66
C ILE A 142 -6.14 27.10 -8.68
N ASN A 143 -6.60 25.95 -9.17
CA ASN A 143 -7.99 25.53 -9.10
C ASN A 143 -8.24 24.82 -7.76
N ARG A 144 -8.74 25.58 -6.78
CA ARG A 144 -9.04 25.07 -5.43
C ARG A 144 -10.09 23.97 -5.40
N GLY A 145 -11.02 23.95 -6.36
CA GLY A 145 -11.97 22.84 -6.50
C GLY A 145 -11.24 21.53 -6.75
N LYS A 146 -10.36 21.51 -7.76
CA LYS A 146 -9.53 20.35 -8.10
C LYS A 146 -8.53 19.98 -7.01
N CYS A 147 -7.97 20.96 -6.28
CA CYS A 147 -7.15 20.66 -5.10
C CYS A 147 -7.93 19.83 -4.07
N LYS A 148 -9.17 20.22 -3.76
CA LYS A 148 -10.03 19.49 -2.82
C LYS A 148 -10.35 18.07 -3.30
N ASP A 149 -10.66 17.89 -4.58
CA ASP A 149 -10.89 16.57 -5.18
C ASP A 149 -9.66 15.66 -5.02
N VAL A 150 -8.46 16.19 -5.31
CA VAL A 150 -7.19 15.48 -5.17
C VAL A 150 -6.92 15.14 -3.70
N ILE A 151 -7.12 16.09 -2.78
CA ILE A 151 -6.96 15.85 -1.34
C ILE A 151 -7.90 14.74 -0.86
N TYR A 152 -9.15 14.75 -1.30
CA TYR A 152 -10.14 13.74 -0.93
C TYR A 152 -9.65 12.31 -1.26
N ILE A 153 -9.20 12.10 -2.50
CA ILE A 153 -8.70 10.79 -2.96
C ILE A 153 -7.42 10.41 -2.23
N LEU A 154 -6.48 11.35 -2.07
CA LEU A 154 -5.20 11.09 -1.39
C LEU A 154 -5.39 10.69 0.07
N VAL A 155 -6.31 11.35 0.79
CA VAL A 155 -6.64 10.98 2.17
C VAL A 155 -7.18 9.56 2.23
N GLY A 156 -8.13 9.20 1.36
CA GLY A 156 -8.67 7.84 1.32
C GLY A 156 -7.59 6.79 1.04
N LEU A 157 -6.74 7.04 0.04
CA LEU A 157 -5.60 6.18 -0.29
C LEU A 157 -4.65 6.01 0.90
N LEU A 158 -4.19 7.12 1.48
CA LEU A 158 -3.22 7.10 2.58
C LEU A 158 -3.77 6.45 3.84
N TYR A 159 -5.05 6.65 4.14
CA TYR A 159 -5.75 5.96 5.22
C TYR A 159 -5.73 4.44 5.04
N TYR A 160 -6.08 3.95 3.84
CA TYR A 160 -6.07 2.51 3.58
C TYR A 160 -4.67 1.92 3.48
N PHE A 161 -3.67 2.67 3.01
CA PHE A 161 -2.27 2.29 3.12
C PHE A 161 -1.85 2.12 4.59
N ASP A 162 -2.20 3.05 5.46
CA ASP A 162 -1.88 2.97 6.89
C ASP A 162 -2.54 1.74 7.55
N LEU A 163 -3.82 1.49 7.26
CA LEU A 163 -4.50 0.27 7.71
C LEU A 163 -3.83 -1.00 7.16
N PHE A 164 -3.46 -1.01 5.88
CA PHE A 164 -2.81 -2.16 5.24
C PHE A 164 -1.47 -2.50 5.91
N ILE A 165 -0.64 -1.48 6.16
CA ILE A 165 0.69 -1.63 6.78
C ILE A 165 0.58 -2.00 8.26
N SER A 166 -0.35 -1.37 8.99
CA SER A 166 -0.49 -1.55 10.44
C SER A 166 -1.20 -2.86 10.81
N LYS A 167 -2.29 -3.22 10.11
CA LYS A 167 -3.08 -4.43 10.36
C LYS A 167 -2.54 -5.66 9.64
N LYS A 168 -1.72 -5.49 8.60
CA LYS A 168 -1.05 -6.57 7.88
C LYS A 168 -2.06 -7.64 7.43
N GLY A 169 -1.80 -8.92 7.72
CA GLY A 169 -2.70 -10.02 7.37
C GLY A 169 -4.13 -9.93 7.96
N LYS A 170 -4.40 -8.98 8.86
CA LYS A 170 -5.74 -8.68 9.38
C LYS A 170 -6.40 -7.45 8.74
N PHE A 171 -5.79 -6.88 7.70
CA PHE A 171 -6.33 -5.75 6.96
C PHE A 171 -7.73 -6.07 6.41
N LYS A 172 -8.61 -5.09 6.59
CA LYS A 172 -9.97 -5.05 6.06
C LYS A 172 -10.32 -3.61 5.71
N PHE A 173 -11.18 -3.42 4.70
CA PHE A 173 -11.78 -2.13 4.44
C PHE A 173 -12.75 -1.77 5.58
N ASP A 174 -12.75 -0.50 5.97
CA ASP A 174 -13.69 0.03 6.96
C ASP A 174 -14.76 0.83 6.23
N GLU A 175 -15.89 0.18 5.96
CA GLU A 175 -17.00 0.78 5.21
C GLU A 175 -17.76 1.84 6.00
N ASN A 176 -17.49 1.98 7.31
CA ASN A 176 -18.19 2.94 8.18
C ASN A 176 -17.39 4.22 8.43
N SER A 177 -16.11 4.28 8.04
CA SER A 177 -15.29 5.46 8.22
C SER A 177 -15.68 6.55 7.23
N ASP A 178 -16.12 7.70 7.73
CA ASP A 178 -16.38 8.88 6.91
C ASP A 178 -15.07 9.61 6.54
N PHE A 179 -15.16 10.54 5.58
CA PHE A 179 -14.01 11.34 5.16
C PHE A 179 -13.36 12.08 6.33
N ARG A 180 -14.16 12.64 7.24
CA ARG A 180 -13.66 13.41 8.38
C ARG A 180 -12.77 12.57 9.29
N THR A 181 -13.19 11.35 9.59
CA THR A 181 -12.42 10.39 10.41
C THR A 181 -11.12 10.01 9.71
N MET A 182 -11.18 9.68 8.42
CA MET A 182 -10.00 9.35 7.62
C MET A 182 -9.01 10.54 7.58
N ALA A 183 -9.52 11.74 7.29
CA ALA A 183 -8.73 12.96 7.19
C ALA A 183 -8.04 13.32 8.49
N ASN A 184 -8.74 13.25 9.63
CA ASN A 184 -8.16 13.52 10.94
C ASN A 184 -6.97 12.59 11.24
N LEU A 185 -7.08 11.29 10.94
CA LEU A 185 -6.00 10.33 11.13
C LEU A 185 -4.82 10.62 10.21
N VAL A 186 -5.07 10.86 8.93
CA VAL A 186 -4.03 11.15 7.93
C VAL A 186 -3.33 12.47 8.24
N PHE A 187 -4.08 13.54 8.49
CA PHE A 187 -3.53 14.88 8.76
C PHE A 187 -2.73 14.87 10.06
N SER A 188 -3.21 14.20 11.10
CA SER A 188 -2.45 14.02 12.34
C SER A 188 -1.14 13.26 12.12
N LYS A 189 -1.17 12.14 11.37
CA LYS A 189 0.02 11.35 11.06
C LYS A 189 1.10 12.17 10.33
N TYR A 190 0.69 13.06 9.43
CA TYR A 190 1.60 13.88 8.61
C TYR A 190 1.77 15.32 9.11
N GLN A 191 1.27 15.65 10.31
CA GLN A 191 1.39 16.98 10.95
C GLN A 191 0.81 18.12 10.09
N ILE A 192 -0.28 17.86 9.37
CA ILE A 192 -0.99 18.85 8.56
C ILE A 192 -2.05 19.53 9.43
N ASN A 193 -1.81 20.79 9.81
CA ASN A 193 -2.74 21.56 10.63
C ASN A 193 -3.68 22.40 9.76
N ASN A 194 -4.75 21.78 9.23
CA ASN A 194 -5.75 22.48 8.41
C ASN A 194 -7.16 21.90 8.64
N GLU A 195 -7.71 22.12 9.83
CA GLU A 195 -9.03 21.62 10.25
C GLU A 195 -10.18 22.23 9.42
N ASP A 196 -10.05 23.50 9.03
CA ASP A 196 -11.02 24.17 8.17
C ASP A 196 -11.16 23.46 6.82
N LEU A 197 -10.06 23.03 6.22
CA LEU A 197 -10.07 22.27 4.97
C LEU A 197 -10.75 20.91 5.13
N ILE A 198 -10.52 20.21 6.25
CA ILE A 198 -11.22 18.96 6.56
C ILE A 198 -12.73 19.21 6.60
N ASN A 199 -13.16 20.25 7.29
CA ASN A 199 -14.58 20.59 7.43
C ASN A 199 -15.22 20.96 6.08
N ILE A 200 -14.53 21.75 5.26
CA ILE A 200 -15.00 22.14 3.93
C ILE A 200 -15.19 20.91 3.04
N ILE A 201 -14.17 20.05 2.93
CA ILE A 201 -14.24 18.85 2.07
C ILE A 201 -15.29 17.87 2.61
N SER A 202 -15.37 17.68 3.93
CA SER A 202 -16.38 16.79 4.55
C SER A 202 -17.81 17.22 4.21
N ASN A 203 -18.09 18.53 4.25
CA ASN A 203 -19.42 19.06 3.96
C ASN A 203 -19.78 18.97 2.47
N GLU A 204 -18.80 19.19 1.58
CA GLU A 204 -19.01 19.10 0.13
C GLU A 204 -19.21 17.64 -0.33
N THR A 205 -18.56 16.69 0.34
CA THR A 205 -18.59 15.26 -0.02
C THR A 205 -19.70 14.47 0.66
N ALA A 206 -20.38 15.02 1.66
CA ALA A 206 -21.57 14.42 2.27
C ALA A 206 -22.77 14.25 1.29
N HIS A 207 -22.63 14.79 0.08
CA HIS A 207 -23.64 14.77 -0.99
C HIS A 207 -23.18 14.02 -2.26
N TRP A 208 -22.01 13.37 -2.22
CA TRP A 208 -21.49 12.54 -3.31
C TRP A 208 -21.78 11.06 -3.05
#